data_AF-A0A7C0ZI97-F1
#
_entry.id   AF-A0A7C0ZI97-F1
#
_cell.length_a   1.000
_cell.length_b   1.000
_cell.length_c   1.000
_cell.angle_alpha   90.00
_cell.angle_beta   90.00
_cell.angle_gamma   90.00
#
_symmetry.space_group_name_H-M   'P 1'
#
loop_
_entity.id
_entity.type
_entity.pdbx_description
1 polymer ?
#
loop_
_entity_poly.entity_id
_entity_poly.type
_entity_poly.pdbx_seq_one_letter_code
_entity_poly.pdbx_strand_id
1 'polypeptide(L)'
;MRVIYSWLREWVDFDFSPERLAQVFESLGMGVEAIEKDGDEVIYDLEITPNRPDLLGVIGIAREISAYTGNPLKRTINFELQTGEGIEVEIENPDDCPRYTASVVSGVSVRPSPDWLSRRLELSGIRSLNNIIDVSNYVLLEMGQPIHIFDRESVDRIVVRRARDGEKILTLDGVERELDHDILVIASSREPIAIAGVMGGELSGVRDTTKDVVVESAFFNPGVIRKGRKKLNINTESSYRFERKADIGIVHIAQSYTVKLLKEVCGGKDVSPMVDTNPDYRKGVYVSLDVDRINRLLGTDYSKQDIEETLERLGFEIQTDKVFVPTFRRDIELPEDLSEEVARLKGYNTIRRRVRTVVNEVAVDENLSLRKFRYVLEGMGLNEVKSLSFMPSGFDPSVKEELALANPMWPDRTVMRTTLAYGMLKIAEHNLNRGRPY
;
A
#
# COMPACT_ATOMS: atom_id res chain seq x y z
N MET A 1 5.02 -4.18 6.01
CA MET A 1 4.99 -2.83 6.65
C MET A 1 5.44 -3.05 8.06
N ARG A 2 6.59 -2.49 8.43
CA ARG A 2 7.17 -2.70 9.76
C ARG A 2 6.59 -1.69 10.75
N VAL A 3 6.08 -2.17 11.88
CA VAL A 3 5.51 -1.31 12.93
C VAL A 3 6.00 -1.74 14.31
N ILE A 4 6.23 -0.75 15.17
CA ILE A 4 6.82 -0.94 16.50
C ILE A 4 5.70 -0.99 17.55
N TYR A 5 5.77 -1.97 18.44
CA TYR A 5 4.78 -2.19 19.50
C TYR A 5 4.62 -0.98 20.43
N SER A 6 5.72 -0.40 20.90
CA SER A 6 5.70 0.78 21.79
C SER A 6 5.07 1.99 21.09
N TRP A 7 5.34 2.16 19.80
CA TRP A 7 4.80 3.26 18.99
C TRP A 7 3.28 3.16 18.87
N LEU A 8 2.71 1.96 18.71
CA LEU A 8 1.26 1.76 18.73
C LEU A 8 0.64 2.10 20.10
N ARG A 9 1.33 1.80 21.20
CA ARG A 9 0.86 2.12 22.56
C ARG A 9 0.83 3.63 22.85
N GLU A 10 1.58 4.43 22.11
CA GLU A 10 1.49 5.89 22.17
C GLU A 10 0.18 6.40 21.55
N TRP A 11 -0.38 5.65 20.60
CA TRP A 11 -1.60 6.03 19.89
C TRP A 11 -2.87 5.49 20.53
N VAL A 12 -2.85 4.29 21.12
CA VAL A 12 -4.04 3.65 21.68
C VAL A 12 -3.68 2.79 22.88
N ASP A 13 -4.53 2.80 23.91
CA ASP A 13 -4.39 1.90 25.06
C ASP A 13 -4.84 0.48 24.69
N PHE A 14 -3.99 -0.49 24.96
CA PHE A 14 -4.30 -1.92 24.92
C PHE A 14 -3.35 -2.68 25.85
N ASP A 15 -3.81 -3.82 26.33
CA ASP A 15 -3.13 -4.68 27.32
C ASP A 15 -2.69 -6.04 26.74
N PHE A 16 -2.75 -6.19 25.42
CA PHE A 16 -2.35 -7.41 24.73
C PHE A 16 -0.86 -7.70 24.90
N SER A 17 -0.48 -8.96 25.12
CA SER A 17 0.92 -9.36 24.91
C SER A 17 1.28 -9.20 23.42
N PRO A 18 2.58 -9.15 23.07
CA PRO A 18 2.97 -9.08 21.67
C PRO A 18 2.41 -10.20 20.79
N GLU A 19 2.38 -11.43 21.32
CA GLU A 19 1.81 -12.59 20.65
C GLU A 19 0.29 -12.48 20.49
N ARG A 20 -0.40 -11.90 21.48
CA ARG A 20 -1.84 -11.67 21.38
C ARG A 20 -2.16 -10.57 20.38
N LEU A 21 -1.35 -9.50 20.30
CA LEU A 21 -1.54 -8.44 19.32
C LEU A 21 -1.37 -8.98 17.88
N ALA A 22 -0.42 -9.89 17.64
CA ALA A 22 -0.28 -10.55 16.35
C ALA A 22 -1.56 -11.30 15.92
N GLN A 23 -2.20 -12.03 16.84
CA GLN A 23 -3.49 -12.69 16.55
C GLN A 23 -4.62 -11.68 16.28
N VAL A 24 -4.61 -10.55 16.97
CA VAL A 24 -5.54 -9.45 16.72
C VAL A 24 -5.32 -8.88 15.33
N PHE A 25 -4.07 -8.68 14.89
CA PHE A 25 -3.76 -8.26 13.53
C PHE A 25 -4.31 -9.23 12.48
N GLU A 26 -4.09 -10.53 12.63
CA GLU A 26 -4.64 -11.53 11.70
C GLU A 26 -6.18 -11.47 11.65
N SER A 27 -6.82 -11.31 12.81
CA SER A 27 -8.28 -11.18 12.92
C SER A 27 -8.81 -9.91 12.24
N LEU A 28 -8.00 -8.86 12.18
CA LEU A 28 -8.31 -7.60 11.52
C LEU A 28 -7.92 -7.57 10.04
N GLY A 29 -7.40 -8.68 9.50
CA GLY A 29 -6.99 -8.79 8.09
C GLY A 29 -5.57 -8.27 7.80
N MET A 30 -4.74 -8.11 8.83
CA MET A 30 -3.31 -7.79 8.70
C MET A 30 -2.51 -9.07 8.87
N GLY A 31 -1.95 -9.61 7.78
CA GLY A 31 -1.07 -10.78 7.85
C GLY A 31 0.19 -10.43 8.64
N VAL A 32 0.62 -11.28 9.57
CA VAL A 32 1.88 -11.09 10.31
C VAL A 32 2.93 -12.02 9.73
N GLU A 33 3.87 -11.47 8.96
CA GLU A 33 4.93 -12.24 8.33
C GLU A 33 6.04 -12.59 9.33
N ALA A 34 6.38 -11.64 10.21
CA ALA A 34 7.43 -11.79 11.19
C ALA A 34 7.16 -10.98 12.47
N ILE A 35 7.68 -11.48 13.59
CA ILE A 35 7.77 -10.76 14.86
C ILE A 35 9.25 -10.78 15.27
N GLU A 36 9.85 -9.61 15.35
CA GLU A 36 11.25 -9.42 15.70
C GLU A 36 11.38 -8.70 17.04
N LYS A 37 12.51 -8.92 17.72
CA LYS A 37 12.86 -8.21 18.96
C LYS A 37 14.20 -7.52 18.78
N ASP A 38 14.27 -6.25 19.17
CA ASP A 38 15.50 -5.48 19.23
C ASP A 38 15.55 -4.69 20.55
N GLY A 39 16.32 -5.20 21.51
CA GLY A 39 16.31 -4.73 22.89
C GLY A 39 14.94 -4.97 23.54
N ASP A 40 14.36 -3.89 24.08
CA ASP A 40 13.01 -3.91 24.68
C ASP A 40 11.88 -3.69 23.66
N GLU A 41 12.23 -3.45 22.39
CA GLU A 41 11.25 -3.22 21.33
C GLU A 41 10.81 -4.51 20.64
N VAL A 42 9.53 -4.56 20.29
CA VAL A 42 8.94 -5.61 19.46
C VAL A 42 8.47 -5.00 18.15
N ILE A 43 8.84 -5.61 17.04
CA ILE A 43 8.57 -5.13 15.68
C ILE A 43 7.76 -6.19 14.96
N TYR A 44 6.66 -5.77 14.34
CA TYR A 44 5.85 -6.62 13.48
C TYR A 44 6.15 -6.27 12.03
N ASP A 45 6.36 -7.27 11.19
CA ASP A 45 6.26 -7.08 9.74
C ASP A 45 4.89 -7.54 9.27
N LEU A 46 4.08 -6.57 8.82
CA LEU A 46 2.70 -6.78 8.42
C LEU A 46 2.56 -6.84 6.90
N GLU A 47 1.96 -7.91 6.38
CA GLU A 47 1.50 -8.00 5.01
C GLU A 47 0.19 -7.22 4.87
N ILE A 48 0.24 -6.12 4.11
CA ILE A 48 -0.91 -5.24 3.89
C ILE A 48 -1.45 -5.45 2.47
N THR A 49 -2.70 -5.88 2.40
CA THR A 49 -3.39 -6.10 1.12
C THR A 49 -3.66 -4.78 0.38
N PRO A 50 -3.74 -4.79 -0.96
CA PRO A 50 -3.88 -3.56 -1.75
C PRO A 50 -5.12 -2.71 -1.45
N ASN A 51 -6.19 -3.30 -0.90
CA ASN A 51 -7.41 -2.59 -0.51
C ASN A 51 -7.28 -1.83 0.82
N ARG A 52 -6.21 -2.01 1.60
CA ARG A 52 -6.04 -1.39 2.92
C ARG A 52 -4.87 -0.39 2.98
N PRO A 53 -4.83 0.64 2.09
CA PRO A 53 -3.76 1.63 2.11
C PRO A 53 -3.73 2.46 3.40
N ASP A 54 -4.84 2.53 4.12
CA ASP A 54 -4.93 3.16 5.44
C ASP A 54 -3.96 2.54 6.45
N LEU A 55 -3.65 1.24 6.31
CA LEU A 55 -2.74 0.50 7.19
C LEU A 55 -1.25 0.70 6.86
N LEU A 56 -0.94 1.50 5.83
CA LEU A 56 0.44 1.85 5.47
C LEU A 56 1.00 3.03 6.28
N GLY A 57 0.32 3.39 7.38
CA GLY A 57 0.80 4.29 8.41
C GLY A 57 0.41 3.81 9.82
N VAL A 58 1.22 4.15 10.82
CA VAL A 58 1.00 3.78 12.24
C VAL A 58 -0.38 4.24 12.72
N ILE A 59 -0.83 5.43 12.31
CA ILE A 59 -2.15 5.96 12.69
C ILE A 59 -3.30 5.06 12.21
N GLY A 60 -3.22 4.47 11.03
CA GLY A 60 -4.28 3.59 10.51
C GLY A 60 -4.33 2.26 11.26
N ILE A 61 -3.16 1.68 11.55
CA ILE A 61 -3.08 0.48 12.40
C ILE A 61 -3.63 0.77 13.81
N ALA A 62 -3.29 1.93 14.38
CA ALA A 62 -3.82 2.34 15.67
C ALA A 62 -5.34 2.56 15.66
N ARG A 63 -5.91 3.08 14.55
CA ARG A 63 -7.37 3.19 14.36
C ARG A 63 -8.03 1.83 14.37
N GLU A 64 -7.46 0.82 13.72
CA GLU A 64 -7.99 -0.54 13.74
C GLU A 64 -7.93 -1.17 15.14
N ILE A 65 -6.84 -0.97 15.88
CA ILE A 65 -6.74 -1.43 17.27
C ILE A 65 -7.75 -0.70 18.16
N SER A 66 -7.93 0.61 17.97
CA SER A 66 -8.95 1.41 18.65
C SER A 66 -10.35 0.90 18.36
N ALA A 67 -10.67 0.64 17.09
CA ALA A 67 -11.93 0.05 16.67
C ALA A 67 -12.12 -1.34 17.30
N TYR A 68 -11.11 -2.19 17.36
CA TYR A 68 -11.19 -3.54 17.93
C TYR A 68 -11.35 -3.55 19.45
N THR A 69 -10.61 -2.70 20.17
CA THR A 69 -10.62 -2.64 21.63
C THR A 69 -11.77 -1.80 22.19
N GLY A 70 -12.22 -0.79 21.44
CA GLY A 70 -13.17 0.22 21.90
C GLY A 70 -12.49 1.35 22.67
N ASN A 71 -11.16 1.30 22.83
CA ASN A 71 -10.40 2.35 23.48
C ASN A 71 -10.15 3.48 22.48
N PRO A 72 -10.34 4.76 22.87
CA PRO A 72 -10.12 5.88 21.97
C PRO A 72 -8.64 6.06 21.65
N LEU A 73 -8.35 6.73 20.53
CA LEU A 73 -7.00 7.21 20.24
C LEU A 73 -6.56 8.27 21.28
N LYS A 74 -5.34 8.13 21.80
CA LYS A 74 -4.74 9.04 22.78
C LYS A 74 -4.23 10.34 22.17
N ARG A 75 -3.66 10.24 20.97
CA ARG A 75 -2.98 11.35 20.29
C ARG A 75 -3.87 11.87 19.18
N THR A 76 -3.95 13.19 19.09
CA THR A 76 -4.49 13.88 17.91
C THR A 76 -3.39 14.79 17.37
N ILE A 77 -3.19 14.77 16.05
CA ILE A 77 -2.24 15.66 15.38
C ILE A 77 -2.94 17.01 15.20
N ASN A 78 -2.80 17.88 16.19
CA ASN A 78 -3.35 19.23 16.19
C ASN A 78 -2.21 20.22 15.95
N PHE A 79 -1.92 20.48 14.69
CA PHE A 79 -1.07 21.59 14.28
C PHE A 79 -1.63 22.13 12.98
N GLU A 80 -2.18 23.34 13.04
CA GLU A 80 -2.78 23.99 11.88
C GLU A 80 -1.83 25.08 11.39
N LEU A 81 -1.50 25.02 10.11
CA LEU A 81 -0.83 26.11 9.42
C LEU A 81 -1.87 27.10 8.91
N GLN A 82 -1.51 28.39 8.95
CA GLN A 82 -2.30 29.40 8.26
C GLN A 82 -2.26 29.11 6.76
N THR A 83 -3.43 29.00 6.14
CA THR A 83 -3.55 28.91 4.68
C THR A 83 -3.53 30.30 4.07
N GLY A 84 -2.93 30.43 2.89
CA GLY A 84 -2.84 31.72 2.22
C GLY A 84 -1.86 31.71 1.05
N GLU A 85 -1.46 32.90 0.63
CA GLU A 85 -0.46 33.08 -0.42
C GLU A 85 0.93 32.67 0.07
N GLY A 86 1.67 31.96 -0.77
CA GLY A 86 2.99 31.42 -0.47
C GLY A 86 3.79 31.18 -1.74
N ILE A 87 4.52 30.07 -1.81
CA ILE A 87 5.19 29.67 -3.05
C ILE A 87 4.14 29.43 -4.15
N GLU A 88 4.41 29.88 -5.37
CA GLU A 88 3.49 29.68 -6.48
C GLU A 88 3.38 28.19 -6.81
N VAL A 89 2.15 27.66 -6.89
CA VAL A 89 1.86 26.28 -7.27
C VAL A 89 0.87 26.28 -8.43
N GLU A 90 1.28 25.71 -9.57
CA GLU A 90 0.44 25.48 -10.74
C GLU A 90 0.24 23.97 -10.92
N ILE A 91 -1.00 23.56 -11.17
CA ILE A 91 -1.35 22.19 -11.53
C ILE A 91 -1.94 22.24 -12.94
N GLU A 92 -1.21 21.72 -13.94
CA GLU A 92 -1.66 21.74 -15.33
C GLU A 92 -2.88 20.84 -15.56
N ASN A 93 -2.95 19.71 -14.83
CA ASN A 93 -4.06 18.78 -14.91
C ASN A 93 -4.52 18.33 -13.50
N PRO A 94 -5.66 18.86 -13.01
CA PRO A 94 -6.23 18.47 -11.71
C PRO A 94 -6.60 16.98 -11.58
N ASP A 95 -6.81 16.25 -12.69
CA ASP A 95 -7.09 14.81 -12.62
C ASP A 95 -5.84 13.98 -12.27
N ASP A 96 -4.66 14.51 -12.60
CA ASP A 96 -3.37 13.90 -12.28
C ASP A 96 -2.89 14.23 -10.86
N CYS A 97 -3.21 15.44 -10.38
CA CYS A 97 -2.96 15.88 -9.01
C CYS A 97 -4.18 16.63 -8.44
N PRO A 98 -5.16 15.89 -7.87
CA PRO A 98 -6.37 16.48 -7.30
C PRO A 98 -6.16 17.45 -6.14
N ARG A 99 -5.06 17.29 -5.38
CA ARG A 99 -4.71 18.18 -4.27
C ARG A 99 -3.20 18.19 -4.08
N TYR A 100 -2.65 19.38 -3.99
CA TYR A 100 -1.24 19.65 -3.70
C TYR A 100 -1.15 20.76 -2.66
N THR A 101 -0.30 20.57 -1.66
CA THR A 101 -0.06 21.55 -0.62
C THR A 101 1.44 21.82 -0.45
N ALA A 102 1.80 23.10 -0.24
CA ALA A 102 3.19 23.53 -0.11
C ALA A 102 3.39 24.68 0.88
N SER A 103 4.52 24.69 1.57
CA SER A 103 4.93 25.78 2.47
C SER A 103 6.44 25.87 2.53
N VAL A 104 6.96 27.07 2.72
CA VAL A 104 8.39 27.31 2.95
C VAL A 104 8.65 27.33 4.46
N VAL A 105 9.68 26.60 4.89
CA VAL A 105 10.21 26.68 6.26
C VAL A 105 11.63 27.19 6.19
N SER A 106 11.88 28.32 6.84
CA SER A 106 13.17 29.01 6.82
C SER A 106 13.97 28.80 8.11
N GLY A 107 15.29 28.87 7.98
CA GLY A 107 16.23 28.75 9.08
C GLY A 107 16.40 27.34 9.65
N VAL A 108 16.15 26.30 8.85
CA VAL A 108 16.47 24.92 9.21
C VAL A 108 17.98 24.69 9.23
N SER A 109 18.41 23.66 9.96
CA SER A 109 19.80 23.21 10.00
C SER A 109 19.88 21.70 9.76
N VAL A 110 20.64 21.31 8.74
CA VAL A 110 20.92 19.90 8.44
C VAL A 110 21.92 19.36 9.46
N ARG A 111 21.57 18.26 10.11
CA ARG A 111 22.38 17.56 11.11
C ARG A 111 21.88 16.11 11.28
N PRO A 112 22.64 15.25 11.98
CA PRO A 112 22.11 13.94 12.39
C PRO A 112 20.79 14.07 13.15
N SER A 113 19.90 13.10 12.93
CA SER A 113 18.63 13.00 13.64
C SER A 113 18.81 12.72 15.12
N PRO A 114 17.89 13.20 15.99
CA PRO A 114 17.87 12.76 17.38
C PRO A 114 17.58 11.26 17.47
N ASP A 115 18.12 10.60 18.50
CA ASP A 115 18.09 9.14 18.65
C ASP A 115 16.69 8.53 18.52
N TRP A 116 15.66 9.18 19.06
CA TRP A 116 14.29 8.66 18.98
C TRP A 116 13.77 8.59 17.54
N LEU A 117 14.20 9.52 16.67
CA LEU A 117 13.75 9.61 15.29
C LEU A 117 14.50 8.60 14.43
N SER A 118 15.83 8.60 14.49
CA SER A 118 16.66 7.65 13.73
C SER A 118 16.33 6.21 14.11
N ARG A 119 16.19 5.92 15.41
CA ARG A 119 15.87 4.59 15.90
C ARG A 119 14.53 4.07 15.39
N ARG A 120 13.48 4.91 15.38
CA ARG A 120 12.17 4.50 14.84
C ARG A 120 12.21 4.19 13.36
N LEU A 121 12.94 4.99 12.58
CA LEU A 121 13.11 4.74 11.15
C LEU A 121 13.83 3.41 10.92
N GLU A 122 14.96 3.20 11.60
CA GLU A 122 15.78 2.00 11.44
C GLU A 122 15.02 0.72 11.82
N LEU A 123 14.29 0.72 12.95
CA LEU A 123 13.44 -0.41 13.34
C LEU A 123 12.31 -0.69 12.33
N SER A 124 11.85 0.36 11.65
CA SER A 124 10.86 0.27 10.58
C SER A 124 11.47 -0.06 9.20
N GLY A 125 12.77 -0.34 9.14
CA GLY A 125 13.48 -0.73 7.92
C GLY A 125 13.94 0.44 7.03
N ILE A 126 13.85 1.69 7.51
CA ILE A 126 14.32 2.88 6.80
C ILE A 126 15.64 3.35 7.41
N ARG A 127 16.69 3.44 6.58
CA ARG A 127 17.97 4.00 7.01
C ARG A 127 17.84 5.49 7.31
N SER A 128 18.28 5.90 8.51
CA SER A 128 18.43 7.32 8.87
C SER A 128 19.52 7.99 8.05
N LEU A 129 19.26 9.22 7.58
CA LEU A 129 20.19 10.01 6.76
C LEU A 129 20.54 11.33 7.44
N ASN A 130 19.56 12.23 7.56
CA ASN A 130 19.68 13.49 8.28
C ASN A 130 18.31 13.89 8.80
N ASN A 131 18.29 14.80 9.78
CA ASN A 131 17.08 15.23 10.46
C ASN A 131 15.94 15.73 9.55
N ILE A 132 16.25 16.39 8.42
CA ILE A 132 15.21 16.89 7.51
C ILE A 132 14.58 15.74 6.73
N ILE A 133 15.40 14.91 6.09
CA ILE A 133 14.91 13.75 5.32
C ILE A 133 14.20 12.76 6.25
N ASP A 134 14.74 12.54 7.44
CA ASP A 134 14.19 11.62 8.42
C ASP A 134 12.83 12.09 8.96
N VAL A 135 12.61 13.39 9.10
CA VAL A 135 11.28 13.94 9.41
C VAL A 135 10.27 13.57 8.32
N SER A 136 10.63 13.67 7.04
CA SER A 136 9.74 13.29 5.93
C SER A 136 9.40 11.79 5.94
N ASN A 137 10.40 10.93 6.18
CA ASN A 137 10.23 9.48 6.28
C ASN A 137 9.43 9.09 7.52
N TYR A 138 9.59 9.83 8.61
CA TYR A 138 8.86 9.57 9.84
C TYR A 138 7.38 9.92 9.69
N VAL A 139 7.05 11.04 9.06
CA VAL A 139 5.65 11.39 8.75
C VAL A 139 5.04 10.38 7.76
N LEU A 140 5.81 9.94 6.77
CA LEU A 140 5.42 8.85 5.88
C LEU A 140 5.04 7.57 6.63
N LEU A 141 5.84 7.14 7.61
CA LEU A 141 5.55 5.97 8.43
C LEU A 141 4.42 6.20 9.43
N GLU A 142 4.36 7.37 10.10
CA GLU A 142 3.37 7.63 11.13
C GLU A 142 1.97 7.82 10.53
N MET A 143 1.88 8.55 9.41
CA MET A 143 0.63 9.01 8.81
C MET A 143 0.26 8.27 7.52
N GLY A 144 1.19 7.53 6.92
CA GLY A 144 0.97 6.88 5.62
C GLY A 144 1.00 7.86 4.43
N GLN A 145 1.38 9.11 4.65
CA GLN A 145 1.42 10.16 3.63
C GLN A 145 2.86 10.45 3.21
N PRO A 146 3.21 10.23 1.94
CA PRO A 146 4.51 10.65 1.43
C PRO A 146 4.65 12.17 1.47
N ILE A 147 5.80 12.60 1.97
CA ILE A 147 6.23 13.99 2.07
C ILE A 147 7.52 14.11 1.27
N HIS A 148 7.62 15.17 0.48
CA HIS A 148 8.89 15.54 -0.15
C HIS A 148 9.35 16.89 0.39
N ILE A 149 10.67 17.04 0.54
CA ILE A 149 11.27 18.26 1.03
C ILE A 149 12.35 18.67 0.03
N PHE A 150 12.13 19.80 -0.63
CA PHE A 150 13.09 20.38 -1.57
C PHE A 150 13.98 21.40 -0.86
N ASP A 151 15.21 21.56 -1.34
CA ASP A 151 16.00 22.74 -1.04
C ASP A 151 15.34 23.97 -1.68
N ARG A 152 15.00 24.98 -0.87
CA ARG A 152 14.31 26.19 -1.35
C ARG A 152 15.12 26.96 -2.39
N GLU A 153 16.45 26.89 -2.39
CA GLU A 153 17.29 27.55 -3.39
C GLU A 153 17.07 26.98 -4.80
N SER A 154 16.66 25.72 -4.89
CA SER A 154 16.41 25.01 -6.15
C SER A 154 15.00 25.17 -6.70
N VAL A 155 14.08 25.78 -5.93
CA VAL A 155 12.66 25.86 -6.27
C VAL A 155 12.19 27.32 -6.32
N ASP A 156 11.90 27.82 -7.51
CA ASP A 156 11.32 29.16 -7.72
C ASP A 156 9.79 29.16 -7.64
N ARG A 157 9.16 28.23 -8.35
CA ARG A 157 7.72 27.92 -8.39
C ARG A 157 7.55 26.41 -8.53
N ILE A 158 6.36 25.91 -8.24
CA ILE A 158 6.02 24.49 -8.42
C ILE A 158 5.05 24.37 -9.58
N VAL A 159 5.37 23.53 -10.56
CA VAL A 159 4.48 23.15 -11.66
C VAL A 159 4.32 21.65 -11.69
N VAL A 160 3.11 21.16 -11.41
CA VAL A 160 2.77 19.73 -11.48
C VAL A 160 2.19 19.44 -12.86
N ARG A 161 2.93 18.66 -13.66
CA ARG A 161 2.59 18.39 -15.07
C ARG A 161 3.11 17.04 -15.56
N ARG A 162 2.62 16.61 -16.73
CA ARG A 162 3.24 15.48 -17.43
C ARG A 162 4.62 15.87 -17.97
N ALA A 163 5.52 14.90 -17.99
CA ALA A 163 6.81 15.09 -18.63
C ALA A 163 6.64 15.25 -20.13
N ARG A 164 7.58 15.94 -20.77
CA ARG A 164 7.66 16.03 -22.22
C ARG A 164 8.42 14.81 -22.75
N ASP A 165 8.08 14.35 -23.95
CA ASP A 165 8.81 13.23 -24.57
C ASP A 165 10.29 13.59 -24.75
N GLY A 166 11.17 12.74 -24.23
CA GLY A 166 12.62 12.95 -24.24
C GLY A 166 13.14 13.90 -23.16
N GLU A 167 12.28 14.38 -22.25
CA GLU A 167 12.69 15.19 -21.09
C GLU A 167 13.58 14.35 -20.17
N LYS A 168 14.59 14.98 -19.56
CA LYS A 168 15.56 14.27 -18.72
C LYS A 168 15.56 14.77 -17.29
N ILE A 169 15.83 13.87 -16.35
CA ILE A 169 16.06 14.19 -14.95
C ILE A 169 17.18 13.32 -14.39
N LEU A 170 18.07 13.93 -13.61
CA LEU A 170 19.01 13.22 -12.74
C LEU A 170 18.36 13.02 -11.37
N THR A 171 18.09 11.78 -10.99
CA THR A 171 17.42 11.45 -9.72
C THR A 171 18.41 11.17 -8.60
N LEU A 172 17.91 11.16 -7.36
CA LEU A 172 18.71 10.99 -6.13
C LEU A 172 19.58 9.72 -6.07
N ASP A 173 19.35 8.73 -6.93
CA ASP A 173 20.19 7.54 -7.06
C ASP A 173 21.37 7.72 -8.04
N GLY A 174 21.58 8.93 -8.55
CA GLY A 174 22.67 9.29 -9.46
C GLY A 174 22.48 8.81 -10.89
N VAL A 175 21.29 8.37 -11.26
CA VAL A 175 20.99 7.83 -12.60
C VAL A 175 20.15 8.84 -13.39
N GLU A 176 20.63 9.22 -14.58
CA GLU A 176 19.89 10.03 -15.54
C GLU A 176 18.77 9.22 -16.18
N ARG A 177 17.56 9.78 -16.20
CA ARG A 177 16.36 9.13 -16.74
C ARG A 177 15.74 9.98 -17.82
N GLU A 178 15.41 9.32 -18.93
CA GLU A 178 14.57 9.87 -19.99
C GLU A 178 13.10 9.62 -19.63
N LEU A 179 12.30 10.67 -19.79
CA LEU A 179 10.89 10.74 -19.42
C LEU A 179 10.02 10.96 -20.65
N ASP A 180 8.73 10.67 -20.50
CA ASP A 180 7.71 10.94 -21.50
C ASP A 180 6.35 11.24 -20.86
N HIS A 181 5.36 11.54 -21.70
CA HIS A 181 4.03 11.97 -21.27
C HIS A 181 3.27 11.02 -20.32
N ASP A 182 3.68 9.74 -20.18
CA ASP A 182 3.09 8.84 -19.20
C ASP A 182 3.52 9.16 -17.75
N ILE A 183 4.60 9.94 -17.58
CA ILE A 183 5.23 10.23 -16.29
C ILE A 183 4.79 11.60 -15.79
N LEU A 184 4.37 11.67 -14.53
CA LEU A 184 4.08 12.92 -13.84
C LEU A 184 5.36 13.45 -13.19
N VAL A 185 5.64 14.74 -13.37
CA VAL A 185 6.79 15.42 -12.80
C VAL A 185 6.35 16.61 -11.98
N ILE A 186 7.22 16.99 -11.05
CA ILE A 186 7.20 18.28 -10.39
C ILE A 186 8.33 19.06 -11.02
N ALA A 187 8.01 20.23 -11.57
CA ALA A 187 8.95 21.10 -12.24
C ALA A 187 9.08 22.42 -11.50
N SER A 188 10.29 22.98 -11.54
CA SER A 188 10.55 24.36 -11.16
C SER A 188 10.83 25.16 -12.43
N SER A 189 10.06 26.22 -12.67
CA SER A 189 10.07 26.96 -13.93
C SER A 189 9.75 26.08 -15.16
N ARG A 190 10.75 25.41 -15.73
CA ARG A 190 10.64 24.53 -16.91
C ARG A 190 11.31 23.18 -16.75
N GLU A 191 12.16 23.00 -15.74
CA GLU A 191 12.95 21.78 -15.58
C GLU A 191 12.33 20.87 -14.51
N PRO A 192 12.34 19.55 -14.72
CA PRO A 192 11.81 18.62 -13.74
C PRO A 192 12.76 18.53 -12.54
N ILE A 193 12.22 18.78 -11.35
CA ILE A 193 12.94 18.67 -10.08
C ILE A 193 12.61 17.37 -9.36
N ALA A 194 11.52 16.69 -9.69
CA ALA A 194 11.21 15.36 -9.18
C ALA A 194 10.30 14.59 -10.13
N ILE A 195 10.37 13.26 -10.04
CA ILE A 195 9.31 12.39 -10.55
C ILE A 195 8.24 12.32 -9.46
N ALA A 196 7.08 12.93 -9.73
CA ALA A 196 6.03 13.15 -8.75
C ALA A 196 5.64 11.84 -8.06
N GLY A 197 5.68 11.83 -6.73
CA GLY A 197 5.32 10.67 -5.91
C GLY A 197 6.21 9.42 -6.06
N VAL A 198 7.31 9.49 -6.82
CA VAL A 198 8.21 8.35 -7.04
C VAL A 198 9.60 8.62 -6.46
N MET A 199 10.31 9.63 -6.95
CA MET A 199 11.69 9.90 -6.57
C MET A 199 12.05 11.36 -6.83
N GLY A 200 12.76 11.99 -5.88
CA GLY A 200 13.29 13.34 -6.03
C GLY A 200 14.43 13.42 -7.06
N GLY A 201 14.62 14.61 -7.63
CA GLY A 201 15.81 14.97 -8.40
C GLY A 201 17.00 15.20 -7.48
N GLU A 202 18.20 14.90 -7.98
CA GLU A 202 19.45 15.10 -7.23
C GLU A 202 19.71 16.58 -6.96
N LEU A 203 19.43 17.44 -7.94
CA LEU A 203 19.74 18.87 -7.86
C LEU A 203 18.81 19.64 -6.92
N SER A 204 17.60 19.15 -6.67
CA SER A 204 16.62 19.80 -5.78
C SER A 204 16.56 19.19 -4.38
N GLY A 205 17.33 18.14 -4.13
CA GLY A 205 17.41 17.49 -2.83
C GLY A 205 18.09 18.36 -1.78
N VAL A 206 17.76 18.09 -0.51
CA VAL A 206 18.39 18.74 0.66
C VAL A 206 19.88 18.40 0.71
N ARG A 207 20.71 19.41 0.93
CA ARG A 207 22.18 19.35 1.04
C ARG A 207 22.61 19.79 2.44
N ASP A 208 23.85 19.51 2.83
CA ASP A 208 24.38 19.93 4.14
C ASP A 208 24.35 21.45 4.36
N THR A 209 24.35 22.22 3.27
CA THR A 209 24.28 23.68 3.28
C THR A 209 22.87 24.25 3.32
N THR A 210 21.82 23.44 3.09
CA THR A 210 20.43 23.90 3.00
C THR A 210 20.01 24.65 4.28
N LYS A 211 19.42 25.84 4.10
CA LYS A 211 18.92 26.70 5.19
C LYS A 211 17.42 26.89 5.17
N ASP A 212 16.82 26.79 3.99
CA ASP A 212 15.40 26.97 3.78
C ASP A 212 14.90 25.81 2.93
N VAL A 213 13.69 25.33 3.22
CA VAL A 213 13.12 24.17 2.53
C VAL A 213 11.69 24.42 2.08
N VAL A 214 11.30 23.78 0.99
CA VAL A 214 9.89 23.69 0.56
C VAL A 214 9.36 22.32 0.95
N VAL A 215 8.31 22.30 1.77
CA VAL A 215 7.64 21.07 2.18
C VAL A 215 6.46 20.82 1.25
N GLU A 216 6.49 19.68 0.56
CA GLU A 216 5.42 19.18 -0.30
C GLU A 216 4.64 18.08 0.43
N SER A 217 3.32 18.16 0.33
CA SER A 217 2.41 17.03 0.52
C SER A 217 1.37 17.06 -0.58
N ALA A 218 1.08 15.92 -1.20
CA ALA A 218 0.17 15.88 -2.34
C ALA A 218 -0.61 14.58 -2.39
N PHE A 219 -1.68 14.59 -3.18
CA PHE A 219 -2.35 13.40 -3.67
C PHE A 219 -2.17 13.33 -5.19
N PHE A 220 -1.50 12.29 -5.66
CA PHE A 220 -1.33 12.02 -7.09
C PHE A 220 -2.24 10.89 -7.55
N ASN A 221 -2.63 10.93 -8.82
CA ASN A 221 -3.45 9.89 -9.42
C ASN A 221 -2.72 8.52 -9.36
N PRO A 222 -3.29 7.49 -8.70
CA PRO A 222 -2.63 6.19 -8.53
C PRO A 222 -2.28 5.50 -9.84
N GLY A 223 -3.15 5.62 -10.85
CA GLY A 223 -2.94 5.02 -12.17
C GLY A 223 -1.73 5.63 -12.88
N VAL A 224 -1.53 6.94 -12.69
CA VAL A 224 -0.40 7.69 -13.24
C VAL A 224 0.90 7.32 -12.57
N ILE A 225 0.91 7.32 -11.24
CA ILE A 225 2.09 6.88 -10.46
C ILE A 225 2.49 5.47 -10.83
N ARG A 226 1.53 4.54 -10.88
CA ARG A 226 1.78 3.13 -11.23
C ARG A 226 2.39 2.99 -12.63
N LYS A 227 1.90 3.74 -13.62
CA LYS A 227 2.45 3.73 -14.98
C LYS A 227 3.88 4.24 -14.99
N GLY A 228 4.14 5.42 -14.42
CA GLY A 228 5.46 6.03 -14.38
C GLY A 228 6.49 5.15 -13.67
N ARG A 229 6.18 4.65 -12.47
CA ARG A 229 7.11 3.80 -11.70
C ARG A 229 7.44 2.47 -12.38
N LYS A 230 6.47 1.85 -13.07
CA LYS A 230 6.68 0.59 -13.81
C LYS A 230 7.55 0.82 -15.03
N LYS A 231 7.31 1.92 -15.75
CA LYS A 231 8.08 2.30 -16.94
C LYS A 231 9.55 2.57 -16.60
N LEU A 232 9.79 3.25 -15.50
CA LEU A 232 11.13 3.56 -15.00
C LEU A 232 11.76 2.44 -14.17
N ASN A 233 11.01 1.36 -13.89
CA ASN A 233 11.40 0.27 -13.00
C ASN A 233 11.90 0.72 -11.61
N ILE A 234 11.22 1.71 -11.02
CA ILE A 234 11.55 2.25 -9.70
C ILE A 234 10.49 1.80 -8.68
N ASN A 235 10.93 1.31 -7.53
CA ASN A 235 10.06 1.00 -6.40
C ASN A 235 10.52 1.84 -5.20
N THR A 236 9.64 2.66 -4.64
CA THR A 236 9.88 3.46 -3.42
C THR A 236 8.70 3.36 -2.46
N GLU A 237 8.94 3.58 -1.17
CA GLU A 237 7.89 3.65 -0.15
C GLU A 237 6.79 4.68 -0.50
N SER A 238 7.17 5.78 -1.15
CA SER A 238 6.25 6.81 -1.64
C SER A 238 5.38 6.30 -2.78
N SER A 239 5.99 5.73 -3.83
CA SER A 239 5.25 5.21 -4.98
C SER A 239 4.30 4.06 -4.60
N TYR A 240 4.71 3.23 -3.63
CA TYR A 240 3.92 2.12 -3.09
C TYR A 240 2.59 2.58 -2.46
N ARG A 241 2.62 3.71 -1.74
CA ARG A 241 1.43 4.31 -1.11
C ARG A 241 0.57 5.09 -2.11
N PHE A 242 1.18 5.89 -2.98
CA PHE A 242 0.42 6.63 -3.98
C PHE A 242 -0.28 5.72 -4.99
N GLU A 243 0.37 4.64 -5.47
CA GLU A 243 -0.27 3.69 -6.39
C GLU A 243 -1.45 2.94 -5.74
N ARG A 244 -1.53 2.93 -4.41
CA ARG A 244 -2.60 2.33 -3.61
C ARG A 244 -3.62 3.34 -3.08
N LYS A 245 -3.67 4.56 -3.62
CA LYS A 245 -4.63 5.61 -3.22
C LYS A 245 -4.42 6.10 -1.77
N ALA A 246 -3.24 6.64 -1.45
CA ALA A 246 -3.00 7.34 -0.18
C ALA A 246 -4.13 8.34 0.19
N ASP A 247 -4.35 8.62 1.47
CA ASP A 247 -5.48 9.44 1.92
C ASP A 247 -5.39 10.90 1.44
N ILE A 248 -6.33 11.35 0.60
CA ILE A 248 -6.39 12.76 0.17
C ILE A 248 -6.78 13.73 1.30
N GLY A 249 -7.48 13.26 2.32
CA GLY A 249 -7.88 14.06 3.47
C GLY A 249 -6.71 14.40 4.39
N ILE A 250 -5.67 13.55 4.43
CA ILE A 250 -4.53 13.74 5.33
C ILE A 250 -3.47 14.70 4.79
N VAL A 251 -3.50 15.03 3.50
CA VAL A 251 -2.45 15.81 2.79
C VAL A 251 -2.01 17.05 3.57
N HIS A 252 -2.95 17.94 3.89
CA HIS A 252 -2.70 19.18 4.62
C HIS A 252 -2.29 18.97 6.10
N ILE A 253 -2.84 17.93 6.74
CA ILE A 253 -2.52 17.57 8.13
C ILE A 253 -1.07 17.07 8.21
N ALA A 254 -0.67 16.21 7.28
CA ALA A 254 0.67 15.66 7.20
C ALA A 254 1.72 16.74 6.90
N GLN A 255 1.43 17.69 6.01
CA GLN A 255 2.32 18.82 5.80
C GLN A 255 2.47 19.67 7.07
N SER A 256 1.35 20.01 7.71
CA SER A 256 1.36 20.81 8.93
C SER A 256 2.15 20.11 10.04
N TYR A 257 1.97 18.80 10.20
CA TYR A 257 2.74 18.01 11.14
C TYR A 257 4.23 17.92 10.79
N THR A 258 4.57 17.79 9.51
CA THR A 258 5.96 17.86 9.03
C THR A 258 6.60 19.17 9.44
N VAL A 259 5.91 20.29 9.20
CA VAL A 259 6.41 21.62 9.56
C VAL A 259 6.61 21.76 11.07
N LYS A 260 5.68 21.24 11.89
CA LYS A 260 5.87 21.15 13.34
C LYS A 260 7.17 20.42 13.69
N LEU A 261 7.40 19.24 13.13
CA LEU A 261 8.60 18.45 13.39
C LEU A 261 9.87 19.13 12.87
N LEU A 262 9.83 19.83 11.74
CA LEU A 262 10.97 20.62 11.26
C LEU A 262 11.32 21.77 12.22
N LYS A 263 10.34 22.40 12.85
CA LYS A 263 10.59 23.41 13.89
C LYS A 263 11.25 22.78 15.13
N GLU A 264 10.71 21.65 15.60
CA GLU A 264 11.18 20.97 16.81
C GLU A 264 12.55 20.31 16.64
N VAL A 265 12.78 19.64 15.51
CA VAL A 265 13.96 18.79 15.27
C VAL A 265 15.04 19.51 14.46
N CYS A 266 14.65 20.38 13.52
CA CYS A 266 15.58 21.02 12.59
C CYS A 266 15.83 22.51 12.87
N GLY A 267 15.13 23.08 13.86
CA GLY A 267 15.29 24.48 14.27
C GLY A 267 14.63 25.49 13.32
N GLY A 268 13.69 25.05 12.47
CA GLY A 268 12.93 25.93 11.59
C GLY A 268 12.23 27.05 12.37
N LYS A 269 12.30 28.28 11.86
CA LYS A 269 11.84 29.49 12.55
C LYS A 269 10.61 30.08 11.89
N ASP A 270 10.81 30.57 10.68
CA ASP A 270 9.79 31.27 9.90
C ASP A 270 9.10 30.28 8.97
N VAL A 271 7.77 30.35 8.91
CA VAL A 271 6.94 29.44 8.11
C VAL A 271 6.02 30.30 7.27
N SER A 272 6.03 30.12 5.95
CA SER A 272 5.07 30.78 5.06
C SER A 272 3.66 30.24 5.30
N PRO A 273 2.60 30.95 4.88
CA PRO A 273 1.30 30.32 4.72
C PRO A 273 1.40 29.06 3.86
N MET A 274 0.55 28.08 4.15
CA MET A 274 0.38 26.87 3.36
C MET A 274 -0.48 27.20 2.16
N VAL A 275 0.08 27.02 0.97
CA VAL A 275 -0.70 27.00 -0.26
C VAL A 275 -1.39 25.64 -0.34
N ASP A 276 -2.70 25.65 -0.47
CA ASP A 276 -3.52 24.47 -0.71
C ASP A 276 -4.32 24.70 -1.99
N THR A 277 -4.02 23.90 -3.01
CA THR A 277 -4.63 24.02 -4.33
C THR A 277 -6.09 23.56 -4.36
N ASN A 278 -6.55 22.82 -3.34
CA ASN A 278 -7.91 22.32 -3.27
C ASN A 278 -8.39 22.12 -1.81
N PRO A 279 -8.55 23.21 -1.04
CA PRO A 279 -8.85 23.14 0.39
C PRO A 279 -10.24 22.58 0.71
N ASP A 280 -11.20 22.76 -0.21
CA ASP A 280 -12.57 22.28 -0.06
C ASP A 280 -12.75 20.82 -0.48
N TYR A 281 -11.67 20.12 -0.87
CA TYR A 281 -11.76 18.73 -1.29
C TYR A 281 -12.13 17.82 -0.11
N ARG A 282 -13.44 17.59 0.04
CA ARG A 282 -14.05 16.62 0.95
C ARG A 282 -14.84 15.61 0.14
N LYS A 283 -14.18 14.60 -0.41
CA LYS A 283 -14.90 13.43 -0.96
C LYS A 283 -14.70 12.21 -0.07
N GLY A 284 -15.23 12.31 1.15
CA GLY A 284 -15.81 11.12 1.78
C GLY A 284 -17.02 10.68 0.98
N VAL A 285 -17.34 9.39 1.00
CA VAL A 285 -18.45 8.83 0.23
C VAL A 285 -19.59 8.44 1.15
N TYR A 286 -20.82 8.55 0.66
CA TYR A 286 -21.98 8.02 1.35
C TYR A 286 -22.32 6.65 0.79
N VAL A 287 -22.35 5.64 1.65
CA VAL A 287 -22.75 4.28 1.29
C VAL A 287 -24.07 3.96 1.96
N SER A 288 -25.01 3.37 1.22
CA SER A 288 -26.34 3.03 1.77
C SER A 288 -26.22 1.99 2.89
N LEU A 289 -26.93 2.22 3.99
CA LEU A 289 -27.00 1.32 5.14
C LEU A 289 -28.32 0.57 5.15
N ASP A 290 -28.26 -0.75 4.96
CA ASP A 290 -29.43 -1.63 5.04
C ASP A 290 -29.11 -2.84 5.95
N VAL A 291 -29.70 -2.82 7.14
CA VAL A 291 -29.54 -3.85 8.18
C VAL A 291 -30.01 -5.23 7.70
N ASP A 292 -31.11 -5.28 6.97
CA ASP A 292 -31.66 -6.55 6.47
C ASP A 292 -30.78 -7.14 5.38
N ARG A 293 -30.17 -6.28 4.54
CA ARG A 293 -29.19 -6.72 3.53
C ARG A 293 -27.93 -7.27 4.18
N ILE A 294 -27.36 -6.56 5.17
CA ILE A 294 -26.16 -7.01 5.90
C ILE A 294 -26.42 -8.38 6.53
N ASN A 295 -27.50 -8.51 7.31
CA ASN A 295 -27.82 -9.77 7.98
C ASN A 295 -28.12 -10.92 7.00
N ARG A 296 -28.77 -10.63 5.87
CA ARG A 296 -29.02 -11.62 4.82
C ARG A 296 -27.74 -12.11 4.16
N LEU A 297 -26.80 -11.21 3.88
CA LEU A 297 -25.51 -11.55 3.29
C LEU A 297 -24.65 -12.38 4.26
N LEU A 298 -24.56 -11.94 5.52
CA LEU A 298 -23.75 -12.60 6.55
C LEU A 298 -24.41 -13.86 7.12
N GLY A 299 -25.73 -14.02 6.99
CA GLY A 299 -26.48 -15.11 7.60
C GLY A 299 -26.66 -14.95 9.12
N THR A 300 -26.63 -13.71 9.59
CA THR A 300 -26.67 -13.28 11.00
C THR A 300 -28.01 -12.63 11.37
N ASP A 301 -28.16 -12.27 12.63
CA ASP A 301 -29.30 -11.58 13.22
C ASP A 301 -28.86 -10.39 14.10
N TYR A 302 -27.77 -9.71 13.70
CA TYR A 302 -27.27 -8.53 14.42
C TYR A 302 -28.32 -7.43 14.49
N SER A 303 -28.45 -6.81 15.65
CA SER A 303 -29.35 -5.68 15.82
C SER A 303 -28.86 -4.46 15.02
N LYS A 304 -29.77 -3.54 14.71
CA LYS A 304 -29.39 -2.26 14.08
C LYS A 304 -28.33 -1.53 14.92
N GLN A 305 -28.52 -1.48 16.23
CA GLN A 305 -27.59 -0.86 17.17
C GLN A 305 -26.20 -1.52 17.13
N ASP A 306 -26.13 -2.85 17.11
CA ASP A 306 -24.85 -3.58 17.02
C ASP A 306 -24.05 -3.21 15.76
N ILE A 307 -24.75 -3.04 14.63
CA ILE A 307 -24.16 -2.67 13.36
C ILE A 307 -23.69 -1.22 13.39
N GLU A 308 -24.54 -0.30 13.86
CA GLU A 308 -24.20 1.13 13.96
C GLU A 308 -23.00 1.34 14.88
N GLU A 309 -22.99 0.78 16.09
CA GLU A 309 -21.86 0.87 17.03
C GLU A 309 -20.55 0.31 16.44
N THR A 310 -20.65 -0.75 15.63
CA THR A 310 -19.48 -1.34 14.96
C THR A 310 -18.88 -0.40 13.93
N LEU A 311 -19.73 0.21 13.10
CA LEU A 311 -19.31 1.14 12.07
C LEU A 311 -18.82 2.48 12.66
N GLU A 312 -19.46 2.96 13.73
CA GLU A 312 -19.01 4.15 14.46
C GLU A 312 -17.62 3.96 15.08
N ARG A 313 -17.32 2.77 15.62
CA ARG A 313 -15.98 2.44 16.14
C ARG A 313 -14.89 2.49 15.08
N LEU A 314 -15.23 2.29 13.80
CA LEU A 314 -14.32 2.44 12.66
C LEU A 314 -14.16 3.91 12.22
N GLY A 315 -14.83 4.84 12.90
CA GLY A 315 -14.84 6.27 12.59
C GLY A 315 -15.80 6.64 11.47
N PHE A 316 -16.82 5.82 11.20
CA PHE A 316 -17.82 6.13 10.20
C PHE A 316 -18.97 6.91 10.85
N GLU A 317 -19.50 7.92 10.15
CA GLU A 317 -20.63 8.69 10.68
C GLU A 317 -21.94 8.12 10.16
N ILE A 318 -22.79 7.67 11.07
CA ILE A 318 -24.09 7.09 10.72
C ILE A 318 -25.11 8.20 10.48
N GLN A 319 -25.78 8.12 9.34
CA GLN A 319 -27.01 8.86 9.04
C GLN A 319 -28.14 7.84 8.85
N THR A 320 -29.38 8.30 8.87
CA THR A 320 -30.58 7.43 8.96
C THR A 320 -30.58 6.23 8.02
N ASP A 321 -30.15 6.41 6.76
CA ASP A 321 -30.18 5.43 5.68
C ASP A 321 -28.83 5.24 4.96
N LYS A 322 -27.77 5.88 5.47
CA LYS A 322 -26.45 5.90 4.84
C LYS A 322 -25.34 6.17 5.84
N VAL A 323 -24.15 5.73 5.50
CA VAL A 323 -22.93 5.91 6.29
C VAL A 323 -21.98 6.84 5.54
N PHE A 324 -21.48 7.87 6.22
CA PHE A 324 -20.36 8.65 5.73
C PHE A 324 -19.06 7.90 6.00
N VAL A 325 -18.35 7.58 4.92
CA VAL A 325 -17.07 6.90 4.96
C VAL A 325 -15.95 7.94 4.93
N PRO A 326 -15.01 7.91 5.90
CA PRO A 326 -13.91 8.84 5.95
C PRO A 326 -12.90 8.60 4.81
N THR A 327 -12.18 9.65 4.42
CA THR A 327 -11.33 9.62 3.21
C THR A 327 -10.18 8.60 3.27
N PHE A 328 -9.73 8.18 4.46
CA PHE A 328 -8.72 7.13 4.60
C PHE A 328 -9.24 5.74 4.20
N ARG A 329 -10.56 5.49 4.22
CA ARG A 329 -11.17 4.22 3.77
C ARG A 329 -11.62 4.31 2.31
N ARG A 330 -10.66 4.13 1.40
CA ARG A 330 -10.88 4.20 -0.07
C ARG A 330 -11.43 2.89 -0.66
N ASP A 331 -11.55 1.86 0.16
CA ASP A 331 -12.05 0.53 -0.17
C ASP A 331 -13.56 0.38 0.01
N ILE A 332 -14.19 1.25 0.80
CA ILE A 332 -15.62 1.19 1.09
C ILE A 332 -16.38 2.05 0.08
N GLU A 333 -16.99 1.40 -0.93
CA GLU A 333 -17.76 2.05 -1.99
C GLU A 333 -19.19 1.46 -2.10
N LEU A 334 -19.41 0.25 -1.59
CA LEU A 334 -20.64 -0.52 -1.72
C LEU A 334 -21.19 -0.99 -0.35
N PRO A 335 -22.50 -1.29 -0.25
CA PRO A 335 -23.10 -1.84 0.97
C PRO A 335 -22.49 -3.18 1.41
N GLU A 336 -22.00 -3.98 0.47
CA GLU A 336 -21.25 -5.21 0.75
C GLU A 336 -19.97 -4.94 1.55
N ASP A 337 -19.28 -3.84 1.29
CA ASP A 337 -18.05 -3.48 1.99
C ASP A 337 -18.35 -3.16 3.47
N LEU A 338 -19.49 -2.51 3.75
CA LEU A 338 -19.97 -2.33 5.13
C LEU A 338 -20.27 -3.68 5.82
N SER A 339 -20.76 -4.67 5.05
CA SER A 339 -21.04 -6.00 5.59
C SER A 339 -19.76 -6.71 6.02
N GLU A 340 -18.68 -6.56 5.23
CA GLU A 340 -17.35 -7.08 5.59
C GLU A 340 -16.82 -6.41 6.86
N GLU A 341 -16.93 -5.08 6.98
CA GLU A 341 -16.49 -4.36 8.18
C GLU A 341 -17.21 -4.82 9.45
N VAL A 342 -18.53 -5.02 9.36
CA VAL A 342 -19.33 -5.57 10.47
C VAL A 342 -18.86 -6.98 10.83
N ALA A 343 -18.72 -7.86 9.83
CA ALA A 343 -18.31 -9.24 10.05
C ALA A 343 -16.91 -9.33 10.66
N ARG A 344 -15.96 -8.54 10.16
CA ARG A 344 -14.56 -8.56 10.58
C ARG A 344 -14.41 -8.07 12.02
N LEU A 345 -15.05 -6.93 12.37
CA LEU A 345 -14.93 -6.36 13.71
C LEU A 345 -15.70 -7.16 14.78
N LYS A 346 -16.88 -7.70 14.45
CA LYS A 346 -17.58 -8.66 15.33
C LYS A 346 -16.86 -10.01 15.40
N GLY A 347 -16.04 -10.33 14.40
CA GLY A 347 -15.24 -11.54 14.27
C GLY A 347 -15.96 -12.64 13.48
N TYR A 348 -15.30 -13.17 12.45
CA TYR A 348 -15.85 -14.20 11.57
C TYR A 348 -16.27 -15.49 12.31
N ASN A 349 -15.65 -15.78 13.45
CA ASN A 349 -16.01 -16.92 14.30
C ASN A 349 -17.42 -16.81 14.91
N THR A 350 -18.02 -15.61 14.92
CA THR A 350 -19.40 -15.41 15.42
C THR A 350 -20.45 -15.79 14.36
N ILE A 351 -20.05 -15.89 13.09
CA ILE A 351 -20.95 -16.25 11.99
C ILE A 351 -21.15 -17.77 12.00
N ARG A 352 -22.41 -18.19 12.20
CA ARG A 352 -22.74 -19.62 12.25
C ARG A 352 -22.59 -20.25 10.88
N ARG A 353 -21.86 -21.36 10.81
CA ARG A 353 -21.83 -22.22 9.62
C ARG A 353 -23.22 -22.78 9.35
N ARG A 354 -23.85 -22.34 8.25
CA ARG A 354 -25.10 -22.93 7.74
C ARG A 354 -24.79 -23.69 6.46
N VAL A 355 -25.25 -24.93 6.38
CA VAL A 355 -25.24 -25.68 5.11
C VAL A 355 -26.54 -25.37 4.40
N ARG A 356 -26.47 -24.85 3.19
CA ARG A 356 -27.66 -24.72 2.34
C ARG A 356 -28.07 -26.12 1.94
N THR A 357 -29.25 -26.58 2.38
CA THR A 357 -29.84 -27.81 1.85
C THR A 357 -30.28 -27.53 0.43
N VAL A 358 -29.38 -27.78 -0.52
CA VAL A 358 -29.72 -27.79 -1.94
C VAL A 358 -30.25 -29.19 -2.23
N VAL A 359 -31.52 -29.28 -2.64
CA VAL A 359 -32.04 -30.52 -3.21
C VAL A 359 -31.42 -30.62 -4.60
N ASN A 360 -30.29 -31.33 -4.71
CA ASN A 360 -29.66 -31.58 -6.00
C ASN A 360 -30.39 -32.72 -6.71
N GLU A 361 -30.74 -32.49 -7.97
CA GLU A 361 -30.81 -33.57 -8.95
C GLU A 361 -29.42 -34.23 -9.02
N VAL A 362 -29.36 -35.56 -9.04
CA VAL A 362 -28.10 -36.32 -9.02
C VAL A 362 -27.26 -35.94 -10.24
N ALA A 363 -26.18 -35.18 -10.02
CA ALA A 363 -25.23 -34.88 -11.08
C ALA A 363 -24.56 -36.17 -11.55
N VAL A 364 -24.63 -36.45 -12.85
CA VAL A 364 -23.89 -37.56 -13.45
C VAL A 364 -22.40 -37.22 -13.39
N ASP A 365 -21.61 -38.11 -12.79
CA ASP A 365 -20.17 -37.93 -12.73
C ASP A 365 -19.52 -38.32 -14.07
N GLU A 366 -19.29 -37.32 -14.92
CA GLU A 366 -18.68 -37.48 -16.24
C GLU A 366 -17.25 -38.06 -16.17
N ASN A 367 -16.59 -37.99 -15.02
CA ASN A 367 -15.23 -38.47 -14.81
C ASN A 367 -15.15 -39.86 -14.17
N LEU A 368 -16.29 -40.50 -13.88
CA LEU A 368 -16.32 -41.82 -13.22
C LEU A 368 -15.51 -42.85 -14.00
N SER A 369 -15.62 -42.85 -15.33
CA SER A 369 -14.87 -43.74 -16.21
C SER A 369 -13.36 -43.49 -16.15
N LEU A 370 -12.93 -42.21 -16.13
CA LEU A 370 -11.51 -41.86 -15.99
C LEU A 370 -10.95 -42.29 -14.63
N ARG A 371 -11.71 -42.16 -13.56
CA ARG A 371 -11.28 -42.65 -12.23
C ARG A 371 -11.14 -44.16 -12.20
N LYS A 372 -12.11 -44.89 -12.75
CA LYS A 372 -12.02 -46.35 -12.88
C LYS A 372 -10.80 -46.76 -13.72
N PHE A 373 -10.54 -46.04 -14.80
CA PHE A 373 -9.38 -46.30 -15.66
C PHE A 373 -8.06 -46.11 -14.91
N ARG A 374 -7.92 -45.06 -14.08
CA ARG A 374 -6.74 -44.87 -13.22
C ARG A 374 -6.52 -46.05 -12.26
N TYR A 375 -7.58 -46.54 -11.59
CA TYR A 375 -7.46 -47.70 -10.71
C TYR A 375 -6.99 -48.97 -11.44
N VAL A 376 -7.38 -49.15 -12.69
CA VAL A 376 -6.89 -50.27 -13.51
C VAL A 376 -5.39 -50.11 -13.78
N LEU A 377 -4.92 -48.92 -14.17
CA LEU A 377 -3.50 -48.65 -14.40
C LEU A 377 -2.66 -48.82 -13.12
N GLU A 378 -3.17 -48.35 -11.98
CA GLU A 378 -2.54 -48.56 -10.66
C GLU A 378 -2.45 -50.06 -10.33
N GLY A 379 -3.53 -50.83 -10.58
CA GLY A 379 -3.54 -52.28 -10.39
C GLY A 379 -2.58 -53.04 -11.31
N MET A 380 -2.18 -52.43 -12.44
CA MET A 380 -1.15 -52.94 -13.35
C MET A 380 0.27 -52.52 -12.93
N GLY A 381 0.43 -51.80 -11.82
CA GLY A 381 1.72 -51.36 -11.30
C GLY A 381 2.24 -50.05 -11.90
N LEU A 382 1.40 -49.27 -12.60
CA LEU A 382 1.78 -47.94 -13.08
C LEU A 382 1.59 -46.88 -11.99
N ASN A 383 2.54 -45.95 -11.89
CA ASN A 383 2.45 -44.78 -11.00
C ASN A 383 1.88 -43.58 -11.76
N GLU A 384 0.87 -42.90 -11.20
CA GLU A 384 0.39 -41.62 -11.75
C GLU A 384 1.48 -40.55 -11.58
N VAL A 385 1.79 -39.85 -12.66
CA VAL A 385 2.77 -38.76 -12.68
C VAL A 385 2.14 -37.45 -13.15
N LYS A 386 2.59 -36.33 -12.57
CA LYS A 386 2.20 -34.98 -13.00
C LYS A 386 3.44 -34.21 -13.41
N SER A 387 3.57 -33.93 -14.70
CA SER A 387 4.62 -33.08 -15.25
C SER A 387 4.10 -31.67 -15.52
N LEU A 388 5.04 -30.73 -15.71
CA LEU A 388 4.70 -29.39 -16.19
C LEU A 388 4.01 -29.45 -17.56
N SER A 389 3.19 -28.43 -17.81
CA SER A 389 2.50 -28.21 -19.08
C SER A 389 3.34 -27.47 -20.12
N PHE A 390 4.64 -27.31 -19.86
CA PHE A 390 5.59 -26.61 -20.74
C PHE A 390 6.67 -27.56 -21.24
N MET A 391 7.15 -27.32 -22.45
CA MET A 391 8.23 -28.09 -23.08
C MET A 391 9.15 -27.17 -23.90
N PRO A 392 10.33 -27.67 -24.32
CA PRO A 392 11.18 -26.97 -25.27
C PRO A 392 10.48 -26.82 -26.62
N SER A 393 10.71 -25.69 -27.27
CA SER A 393 10.32 -25.51 -28.67
C SER A 393 11.02 -26.55 -29.56
N GLY A 394 10.28 -27.10 -30.52
CA GLY A 394 10.73 -28.14 -31.44
C GLY A 394 10.77 -29.55 -30.85
N PHE A 395 10.30 -29.77 -29.62
CA PHE A 395 10.29 -31.12 -29.03
C PHE A 395 9.31 -32.07 -29.72
N ASP A 396 8.15 -31.57 -30.16
CA ASP A 396 7.16 -32.35 -30.90
C ASP A 396 7.18 -31.97 -32.38
N PRO A 397 7.87 -32.73 -33.25
CA PRO A 397 8.02 -32.40 -34.66
C PRO A 397 6.70 -32.52 -35.44
N SER A 398 5.65 -33.09 -34.85
CA SER A 398 4.33 -33.18 -35.49
C SER A 398 3.56 -31.84 -35.49
N VAL A 399 4.00 -30.88 -34.66
CA VAL A 399 3.35 -29.59 -34.48
C VAL A 399 4.07 -28.52 -35.29
N LYS A 400 3.36 -27.87 -36.20
CA LYS A 400 3.90 -26.82 -37.08
C LYS A 400 3.90 -25.43 -36.44
N GLU A 401 2.91 -25.18 -35.58
CA GLU A 401 2.76 -23.90 -34.86
C GLU A 401 2.66 -24.19 -33.37
N GLU A 402 3.69 -23.79 -32.64
CA GLU A 402 3.76 -23.98 -31.19
C GLU A 402 3.17 -22.78 -30.45
N LEU A 403 2.48 -23.03 -29.33
CA LEU A 403 1.97 -21.98 -28.48
C LEU A 403 3.08 -21.52 -27.51
N ALA A 404 3.81 -20.48 -27.92
CA ALA A 404 4.91 -19.90 -27.16
C ALA A 404 4.44 -19.00 -26.00
N LEU A 405 5.21 -19.01 -24.91
CA LEU A 405 5.05 -18.08 -23.79
C LEU A 405 5.70 -16.75 -24.13
N ALA A 406 5.00 -15.63 -23.88
CA ALA A 406 5.55 -14.29 -24.09
C ALA A 406 6.73 -13.97 -23.16
N ASN A 407 6.67 -14.44 -21.91
CA ASN A 407 7.71 -14.25 -20.89
C ASN A 407 7.95 -15.58 -20.15
N PRO A 408 8.70 -16.54 -20.74
CA PRO A 408 8.94 -17.84 -20.11
C PRO A 408 9.86 -17.70 -18.88
N MET A 409 9.47 -18.34 -17.77
CA MET A 409 10.28 -18.39 -16.55
C MET A 409 11.56 -19.24 -16.72
N TRP A 410 11.53 -20.23 -17.60
CA TRP A 410 12.68 -21.10 -17.90
C TRP A 410 13.09 -20.98 -19.37
N PRO A 411 14.39 -20.83 -19.66
CA PRO A 411 14.88 -20.73 -21.03
C PRO A 411 14.61 -21.98 -21.90
N ASP A 412 14.47 -23.15 -21.28
CA ASP A 412 14.28 -24.45 -21.95
C ASP A 412 12.82 -24.91 -22.01
N ARG A 413 11.87 -24.12 -21.47
CA ARG A 413 10.43 -24.46 -21.42
C ARG A 413 9.61 -23.28 -21.90
N THR A 414 9.70 -23.03 -23.20
CA THR A 414 9.22 -21.81 -23.84
C THR A 414 7.86 -22.00 -24.51
N VAL A 415 7.37 -23.23 -24.67
CA VAL A 415 6.09 -23.52 -25.34
C VAL A 415 5.19 -24.42 -24.51
N MET A 416 3.88 -24.36 -24.76
CA MET A 416 2.91 -25.29 -24.18
C MET A 416 3.11 -26.70 -24.74
N ARG A 417 2.97 -27.72 -23.88
CA ARG A 417 3.10 -29.12 -24.29
C ARG A 417 1.99 -29.53 -25.24
N THR A 418 2.36 -30.27 -26.28
CA THR A 418 1.44 -30.91 -27.23
C THR A 418 1.36 -32.42 -26.99
N THR A 419 2.31 -32.94 -26.20
CA THR A 419 2.42 -34.34 -25.80
C THR A 419 2.78 -34.47 -24.32
N LEU A 420 2.42 -35.58 -23.69
CA LEU A 420 2.88 -35.93 -22.34
C LEU A 420 4.30 -36.51 -22.34
N ALA A 421 4.83 -36.91 -23.49
CA ALA A 421 6.09 -37.64 -23.62
C ALA A 421 7.27 -36.88 -23.01
N TYR A 422 7.41 -35.58 -23.29
CA TYR A 422 8.50 -34.78 -22.72
C TYR A 422 8.53 -34.86 -21.19
N GLY A 423 7.37 -34.60 -20.57
CA GLY A 423 7.22 -34.63 -19.12
C GLY A 423 7.52 -36.00 -18.53
N MET A 424 6.99 -37.06 -19.15
CA MET A 424 7.23 -38.44 -18.72
C MET A 424 8.71 -38.83 -18.83
N LEU A 425 9.38 -38.47 -19.93
CA LEU A 425 10.81 -38.73 -20.14
C LEU A 425 11.68 -38.00 -19.11
N LYS A 426 11.35 -36.74 -18.79
CA LYS A 426 12.06 -35.99 -17.75
C LYS A 426 11.90 -36.58 -16.37
N ILE A 427 10.73 -37.13 -16.06
CA ILE A 427 10.48 -37.82 -14.79
C ILE A 427 11.25 -39.15 -14.77
N ALA A 428 11.26 -39.91 -15.86
CA ALA A 428 12.04 -41.14 -15.97
C ALA A 428 13.55 -40.88 -15.83
N GLU A 429 14.08 -39.90 -16.57
CA GLU A 429 15.48 -39.44 -16.49
C GLU A 429 15.86 -39.05 -15.05
N HIS A 430 15.01 -38.28 -14.37
CA HIS A 430 15.24 -37.85 -12.99
C HIS A 430 15.37 -39.01 -12.00
N ASN A 431 14.53 -40.05 -12.16
CA ASN A 431 14.51 -41.23 -11.30
C ASN A 431 15.67 -42.19 -11.59
N LEU A 432 15.98 -42.43 -12.87
CA LEU A 432 17.13 -43.23 -13.30
C LEU A 432 18.44 -42.65 -12.77
N ASN A 433 18.64 -41.33 -12.85
CA ASN A 433 19.82 -40.63 -12.34
C ASN A 433 19.98 -40.74 -10.81
N ARG A 434 18.95 -41.18 -10.08
CA ARG A 434 18.94 -41.39 -8.62
C ARG A 434 18.97 -42.87 -8.23
N GLY A 435 19.20 -43.78 -9.17
CA GLY A 435 19.21 -45.21 -8.92
C GLY A 435 17.83 -45.78 -8.56
N ARG A 436 16.76 -45.10 -8.97
CA ARG A 436 15.36 -45.55 -8.77
C ARG A 436 14.75 -45.86 -10.13
N PRO A 437 14.94 -47.07 -10.68
CA PRO A 437 14.41 -47.42 -11.99
C PRO A 437 12.91 -47.75 -12.00
N TYR A 438 12.24 -47.72 -10.83
CA TYR A 438 10.82 -48.05 -10.63
C TYR A 438 10.04 -46.85 -10.11
#